data_AF-A0A354EXU2-F1
#
_entry.id   AF-A0A354EXU2-F1
#
_cell.length_a   1.000
_cell.length_b   1.000
_cell.length_c   1.000
_cell.angle_alpha   90.00
_cell.angle_beta   90.00
_cell.angle_gamma   90.00
#
_symmetry.space_group_name_H-M   'P 1'
#
loop_
_entity.id
_entity.type
_entity.pdbx_description
1 polymer ?
#
loop_
_entity_poly.entity_id
_entity_poly.type
_entity_poly.pdbx_seq_one_letter_code
_entity_poly.pdbx_strand_id
1 'polypeptide(L)'
;MTQIFTGIGLGLHGSSLGQLGRYGPKGAAGLGQGGVSLAVNAATGNVVLKQSDGFLADFGTRLDLFQSYNSRDAEAWRFNTDTRLAFEGPANTDGSVVNRTDEDGHVSRFVYDPRQHAYLPEDGSTARLAFDGASWRYREGVGQTACHYNTNGQLTCLTDCDGHALQLGYQNGQLITVTDNRDKQRIVWSFSEGLLRDVTFQSEG
;
A
#
# COMPACT_ATOMS: atom_id res chain seq x y z
N MET A 1 14.81 -16.51 9.48
CA MET A 1 13.86 -17.36 10.24
C MET A 1 12.46 -17.04 9.74
N THR A 2 11.58 -18.02 9.63
CA THR A 2 10.17 -17.79 9.24
C THR A 2 9.38 -17.24 10.42
N GLN A 3 8.53 -16.24 10.20
CA GLN A 3 7.63 -15.71 11.22
C GLN A 3 6.27 -16.37 11.12
N ILE A 4 5.65 -16.69 12.26
CA ILE A 4 4.33 -17.32 12.33
C ILE A 4 3.36 -16.32 12.94
N PHE A 5 2.21 -16.16 12.30
CA PHE A 5 1.12 -15.32 12.80
C PHE A 5 -0.21 -16.06 12.70
N THR A 6 -1.25 -15.47 13.29
CA THR A 6 -2.63 -15.97 13.16
C THR A 6 -3.55 -14.82 12.76
N GLY A 7 -4.59 -15.13 12.00
CA GLY A 7 -5.57 -14.17 11.52
C GLY A 7 -6.50 -14.83 10.51
N ILE A 8 -7.66 -14.23 10.26
CA ILE A 8 -8.63 -14.75 9.28
C ILE A 8 -8.54 -14.05 7.91
N GLY A 9 -7.82 -12.92 7.83
CA GLY A 9 -7.62 -12.15 6.60
C GLY A 9 -6.44 -12.63 5.75
N LEU A 10 -6.31 -12.04 4.55
CA LEU A 10 -5.30 -12.41 3.56
C LEU A 10 -3.90 -11.84 3.85
N GLY A 11 -3.74 -10.75 4.59
CA GLY A 11 -2.43 -10.10 4.81
C GLY A 11 -1.94 -10.06 6.26
N LEU A 12 -0.82 -9.36 6.45
CA LEU A 12 -0.17 -9.11 7.74
C LEU A 12 -0.86 -7.99 8.51
N HIS A 13 -1.33 -6.94 7.82
CA HIS A 13 -1.90 -5.73 8.44
C HIS A 13 -3.10 -6.03 9.36
N GLY A 14 -4.00 -6.94 8.97
CA GLY A 14 -5.14 -7.39 9.79
C GLY A 14 -4.90 -8.62 10.66
N SER A 15 -3.64 -8.98 10.93
CA SER A 15 -3.29 -10.18 11.68
C SER A 15 -2.75 -9.88 13.07
N SER A 16 -2.54 -10.93 13.88
CA SER A 16 -1.86 -10.80 15.18
C SER A 16 -0.46 -10.18 15.06
N LEU A 17 0.17 -10.24 13.87
CA LEU A 17 1.45 -9.59 13.63
C LEU A 17 1.31 -8.07 13.44
N GLY A 18 0.34 -7.63 12.62
CA GLY A 18 0.05 -6.21 12.36
C GLY A 18 -0.53 -5.49 13.58
N GLN A 19 -1.38 -6.17 14.35
CA GLN A 19 -2.09 -5.56 15.49
C GLN A 19 -1.26 -5.48 16.79
N LEU A 20 -0.33 -6.42 17.02
CA LEU A 20 0.46 -6.45 18.25
C LEU A 20 1.78 -5.69 18.15
N GLY A 21 2.24 -5.35 16.94
CA GLY A 21 3.48 -4.60 16.71
C GLY A 21 4.65 -5.12 17.54
N ARG A 22 5.18 -4.30 18.45
CA ARG A 22 6.31 -4.64 19.34
C ARG A 22 6.03 -5.75 20.37
N TYR A 23 4.76 -6.09 20.60
CA TYR A 23 4.31 -7.16 21.48
C TYR A 23 3.95 -8.46 20.72
N GLY A 24 4.07 -8.47 19.38
CA GLY A 24 3.91 -9.65 18.53
C GLY A 24 5.13 -10.61 18.57
N PRO A 25 5.12 -11.69 17.76
CA PRO A 25 6.17 -12.70 17.73
C PRO A 25 7.56 -12.08 17.58
N LYS A 26 8.42 -12.25 18.59
CA LYS A 26 9.79 -11.73 18.60
C LYS A 26 10.72 -12.63 17.77
N GLY A 27 10.92 -12.27 16.51
CA GLY A 27 11.89 -12.90 15.62
C GLY A 27 12.08 -12.08 14.34
N ALA A 28 13.31 -11.98 13.86
CA ALA A 28 13.58 -11.39 12.56
C ALA A 28 13.12 -12.37 11.47
N ALA A 29 12.05 -12.01 10.75
CA ALA A 29 11.50 -12.78 9.62
C ALA A 29 12.46 -12.88 8.42
N GLY A 30 13.64 -12.27 8.52
CA GLY A 30 14.66 -12.25 7.47
C GLY A 30 15.11 -13.64 7.05
N LEU A 31 14.98 -13.93 5.76
CA LEU A 31 15.58 -15.07 5.09
C LEU A 31 16.88 -14.62 4.43
N GLY A 32 18.01 -15.03 4.99
CA GLY A 32 19.33 -14.67 4.47
C GLY A 32 19.62 -13.16 4.55
N GLN A 33 20.43 -12.67 3.63
CA GLN A 33 20.85 -11.25 3.53
C GLN A 33 20.12 -10.49 2.41
N GLY A 34 19.19 -11.14 1.71
CA GLY A 34 18.56 -10.62 0.48
C GLY A 34 17.35 -9.72 0.70
N GLY A 35 17.14 -9.17 1.91
CA GLY A 35 15.99 -8.29 2.17
C GLY A 35 14.61 -8.97 2.12
N VAL A 36 14.55 -10.29 2.19
CA VAL A 36 13.31 -11.07 2.13
C VAL A 36 12.81 -11.38 3.54
N SER A 37 11.51 -11.15 3.80
CA SER A 37 10.80 -11.66 4.97
C SER A 37 9.70 -12.62 4.57
N LEU A 38 9.50 -13.68 5.37
CA LEU A 38 8.48 -14.70 5.16
C LEU A 38 7.63 -14.88 6.41
N ALA A 39 6.33 -14.87 6.20
CA ALA A 39 5.31 -15.04 7.22
C ALA A 39 4.31 -16.13 6.82
N VAL A 40 3.98 -17.01 7.75
CA VAL A 40 2.96 -18.05 7.55
C VAL A 40 1.84 -17.87 8.56
N ASN A 41 0.61 -17.80 8.06
CA ASN A 41 -0.57 -17.82 8.88
C ASN A 41 -0.86 -19.26 9.32
N ALA A 42 -0.65 -19.58 10.60
CA ALA A 42 -0.84 -20.94 11.10
C ALA A 42 -2.32 -21.41 11.08
N ALA A 43 -3.28 -20.48 11.09
CA ALA A 43 -4.70 -20.81 11.07
C ALA A 43 -5.20 -21.17 9.67
N THR A 44 -4.58 -20.62 8.63
CA THR A 44 -5.06 -20.75 7.25
C THR A 44 -4.05 -21.40 6.32
N GLY A 45 -2.79 -21.53 6.73
CA GLY A 45 -1.69 -21.96 5.85
C GLY A 45 -1.31 -20.91 4.81
N ASN A 46 -1.83 -19.67 4.88
CA ASN A 46 -1.45 -18.62 3.94
C ASN A 46 0.02 -18.25 4.13
N VAL A 47 0.75 -18.14 3.02
CA VAL A 47 2.13 -17.68 2.98
C VAL A 47 2.16 -16.27 2.41
N VAL A 48 2.72 -15.33 3.18
CA VAL A 48 3.00 -13.96 2.75
C VAL A 48 4.50 -13.74 2.78
N LEU A 49 5.07 -13.29 1.67
CA LEU A 49 6.49 -12.95 1.55
C LEU A 49 6.61 -11.48 1.17
N LYS A 50 7.56 -10.77 1.75
CA LYS A 50 7.92 -9.41 1.34
C LYS A 50 9.38 -9.38 0.95
N GLN A 51 9.67 -8.87 -0.24
CA GLN A 51 11.02 -8.69 -0.76
C GLN A 51 11.29 -7.19 -0.87
N SER A 52 12.24 -6.69 -0.09
CA SER A 52 12.71 -5.31 -0.25
C SER A 52 13.61 -5.23 -1.46
N ASP A 53 13.23 -4.39 -2.41
CA ASP A 53 14.00 -4.13 -3.64
C ASP A 53 14.92 -2.91 -3.49
N GLY A 54 14.81 -2.22 -2.35
CA GLY A 54 15.61 -1.08 -1.97
C GLY A 54 14.75 0.04 -1.43
N PHE A 55 15.30 1.24 -1.46
CA PHE A 55 14.55 2.46 -1.19
C PHE A 55 14.98 3.51 -2.19
N LEU A 56 14.02 4.34 -2.56
CA LEU A 56 14.26 5.58 -3.24
C LEU A 56 14.37 6.63 -2.15
N ALA A 57 15.60 7.06 -1.90
CA ALA A 57 15.84 8.30 -1.17
C ALA A 57 15.81 9.42 -2.19
N ASP A 58 14.65 10.05 -2.29
CA ASP A 58 14.50 11.27 -3.04
C ASP A 58 13.77 12.32 -2.18
N PHE A 59 14.24 13.56 -2.27
CA PHE A 59 13.63 14.79 -1.76
C PHE A 59 12.74 14.71 -0.52
N GLY A 60 13.35 14.45 0.64
CA GLY A 60 12.70 14.63 1.94
C GLY A 60 11.74 13.50 2.34
N THR A 61 11.36 12.63 1.40
CA THR A 61 10.52 11.45 1.67
C THR A 61 11.18 10.18 1.18
N ARG A 62 11.45 9.27 2.09
CA ARG A 62 11.94 7.93 1.72
C ARG A 62 10.78 7.08 1.24
N LEU A 63 10.85 6.60 -0.01
CA LEU A 63 9.96 5.56 -0.51
C LEU A 63 10.69 4.22 -0.51
N ASP A 64 10.37 3.36 0.46
CA ASP A 64 10.81 1.97 0.40
C ASP A 64 10.10 1.27 -0.76
N LEU A 65 10.87 0.61 -1.63
CA LEU A 65 10.35 -0.20 -2.72
C LEU A 65 10.41 -1.66 -2.31
N PHE A 66 9.27 -2.33 -2.42
CA PHE A 66 9.19 -3.74 -2.12
C PHE A 66 8.04 -4.39 -2.87
N GLN A 67 8.20 -5.69 -3.07
CA GLN A 67 7.15 -6.55 -3.58
C GLN A 67 6.65 -7.47 -2.48
N SER A 68 5.35 -7.73 -2.49
CA SER A 68 4.70 -8.65 -1.58
C SER A 68 4.11 -9.80 -2.39
N TYR A 69 4.40 -11.03 -1.98
CA TYR A 69 3.76 -12.23 -2.46
C TYR A 69 2.72 -12.72 -1.45
N ASN A 70 1.55 -13.14 -1.92
CA ASN A 70 0.51 -13.76 -1.10
C ASN A 70 -0.06 -15.00 -1.79
N SER A 71 0.11 -16.17 -1.16
CA SER A 71 -0.26 -17.47 -1.75
C SER A 71 -1.75 -17.69 -1.97
N ARG A 72 -2.60 -16.85 -1.38
CA ARG A 72 -4.06 -16.91 -1.52
C ARG A 72 -4.63 -15.79 -2.37
N ASP A 73 -3.77 -14.95 -2.92
CA ASP A 73 -4.13 -13.85 -3.79
C ASP A 73 -3.99 -14.26 -5.26
N ALA A 74 -4.86 -13.73 -6.13
CA ALA A 74 -4.93 -14.15 -7.53
C ALA A 74 -3.77 -13.62 -8.38
N GLU A 75 -3.33 -12.39 -8.11
CA GLU A 75 -2.18 -11.75 -8.80
C GLU A 75 -0.84 -12.20 -8.21
N ALA A 76 -0.88 -12.90 -7.06
CA ALA A 76 0.22 -13.47 -6.30
C ALA A 76 1.28 -12.45 -5.84
N TRP A 77 1.87 -11.67 -6.74
CA TRP A 77 2.85 -10.62 -6.48
C TRP A 77 2.27 -9.23 -6.71
N ARG A 78 2.46 -8.34 -5.74
CA ARG A 78 2.12 -6.92 -5.83
C ARG A 78 3.29 -6.04 -5.49
N PHE A 79 3.40 -4.92 -6.19
CA PHE A 79 4.31 -3.84 -5.80
C PHE A 79 3.68 -3.07 -4.64
N ASN A 80 4.49 -2.46 -3.77
CA ASN A 80 3.97 -1.73 -2.61
C ASN A 80 3.07 -0.53 -2.93
N THR A 81 3.11 -0.05 -4.17
CA THR A 81 2.22 1.01 -4.65
C THR A 81 0.91 0.48 -5.24
N ASP A 82 0.78 -0.83 -5.46
CA ASP A 82 -0.43 -1.45 -6.00
C ASP A 82 -1.49 -1.65 -4.91
N THR A 83 -1.88 -0.53 -4.30
CA THR A 83 -3.02 -0.45 -3.40
C THR A 83 -4.22 0.09 -4.17
N ARG A 84 -5.40 -0.45 -3.90
CA ARG A 84 -6.61 -0.13 -4.67
C ARG A 84 -7.84 0.03 -3.80
N LEU A 85 -8.78 0.84 -4.26
CA LEU A 85 -10.10 1.01 -3.67
C LEU A 85 -11.16 0.34 -4.56
N ALA A 86 -12.09 -0.37 -3.94
CA ALA A 86 -13.30 -0.86 -4.56
C ALA A 86 -14.52 -0.26 -3.84
N PHE A 87 -15.55 0.11 -4.60
CA PHE A 87 -16.67 0.91 -4.10
C PHE A 87 -17.98 0.12 -4.14
N GLU A 88 -18.78 0.20 -3.07
CA GLU A 88 -20.14 -0.34 -3.04
C GLU A 88 -21.11 0.82 -2.73
N GLY A 89 -21.91 1.18 -3.74
CA GLY A 89 -22.81 2.33 -3.68
C GLY A 89 -22.16 3.66 -4.08
N PRO A 90 -22.95 4.75 -4.16
CA PRO A 90 -22.45 6.07 -4.54
C PRO A 90 -21.55 6.67 -3.45
N ALA A 91 -20.52 7.42 -3.85
CA ALA A 91 -19.62 8.04 -2.89
C ALA A 91 -20.35 9.04 -1.96
N ASN A 92 -19.93 9.10 -0.69
CA ASN A 92 -20.43 10.00 0.34
C ASN A 92 -21.95 9.87 0.59
N THR A 93 -22.49 8.67 0.44
CA THR A 93 -23.89 8.34 0.71
C THR A 93 -23.97 7.52 1.99
N ASP A 94 -24.97 7.77 2.84
CA ASP A 94 -25.14 7.02 4.08
C ASP A 94 -25.18 5.50 3.80
N GLY A 95 -24.30 4.75 4.48
CA GLY A 95 -24.12 3.31 4.26
C GLY A 95 -23.32 2.89 3.03
N SER A 96 -22.78 3.81 2.21
CA SER A 96 -21.84 3.43 1.14
C SER A 96 -20.53 2.88 1.73
N VAL A 97 -19.90 1.97 0.98
CA VAL A 97 -18.72 1.22 1.45
C VAL A 97 -17.55 1.39 0.50
N VAL A 98 -16.35 1.47 1.07
CA VAL A 98 -15.09 1.35 0.34
C VAL A 98 -14.27 0.21 0.92
N ASN A 99 -13.86 -0.73 0.08
CA ASN A 99 -12.90 -1.76 0.42
C ASN A 99 -11.52 -1.35 -0.12
N ARG A 100 -10.56 -1.13 0.78
CA ARG A 100 -9.17 -0.87 0.42
C ARG A 100 -8.39 -2.16 0.45
N THR A 101 -7.75 -2.52 -0.67
CA THR A 101 -6.78 -3.62 -0.74
C THR A 101 -5.38 -3.04 -0.61
N ASP A 102 -4.64 -3.52 0.39
CA ASP A 102 -3.24 -3.22 0.62
C ASP A 102 -2.30 -4.06 -0.24
N GLU A 103 -1.03 -3.70 -0.23
CA GLU A 103 0.01 -4.33 -1.04
C GLU A 103 0.25 -5.80 -0.68
N ASP A 104 -0.10 -6.22 0.54
CA ASP A 104 -0.04 -7.60 0.99
C ASP A 104 -1.34 -8.38 0.72
N GLY A 105 -2.32 -7.75 0.07
CA GLY A 105 -3.65 -8.30 -0.19
C GLY A 105 -4.60 -8.27 1.01
N HIS A 106 -4.22 -7.65 2.13
CA HIS A 106 -5.17 -7.34 3.19
C HIS A 106 -6.27 -6.43 2.66
N VAL A 107 -7.52 -6.71 3.02
CA VAL A 107 -8.66 -5.87 2.67
C VAL A 107 -9.24 -5.27 3.94
N SER A 108 -9.24 -3.94 4.00
CA SER A 108 -9.89 -3.17 5.06
C SER A 108 -11.18 -2.57 4.52
N ARG A 109 -12.28 -2.76 5.26
CA ARG A 109 -13.62 -2.28 4.89
C ARG A 109 -13.94 -0.99 5.65
N PHE A 110 -14.37 0.02 4.90
CA PHE A 110 -14.75 1.32 5.43
C PHE A 110 -16.20 1.66 5.07
N VAL A 111 -16.95 2.20 6.03
CA VAL A 111 -18.35 2.61 5.86
C VAL A 111 -18.46 4.12 6.02
N TYR A 112 -19.24 4.77 5.16
CA TYR A 112 -19.45 6.22 5.23
C TYR A 112 -20.21 6.62 6.50
N ASP A 113 -19.65 7.57 7.26
CA ASP A 113 -20.32 8.24 8.36
C ASP A 113 -20.66 9.69 7.94
N PRO A 114 -21.96 10.02 7.76
CA PRO A 114 -22.39 11.35 7.34
C PRO A 114 -22.14 12.44 8.39
N ARG A 115 -21.91 12.08 9.66
CA ARG A 115 -21.60 13.05 10.73
C ARG A 115 -20.15 13.49 10.69
N GLN A 116 -19.26 12.60 10.25
CA GLN A 116 -17.82 12.87 10.14
C GLN A 116 -17.39 13.25 8.72
N HIS A 117 -18.29 13.11 7.75
CA HIS A 117 -18.02 13.31 6.32
C HIS A 117 -16.81 12.49 5.84
N ALA A 118 -16.69 11.25 6.35
CA ALA A 118 -15.57 10.36 6.09
C ALA A 118 -16.02 8.90 6.15
N TYR A 119 -15.23 8.03 5.52
CA TYR A 119 -15.33 6.59 5.62
C TYR A 119 -14.48 6.09 6.77
N LEU A 120 -15.10 5.37 7.68
CA LEU A 120 -14.49 4.86 8.91
C LEU A 120 -14.35 3.34 8.84
N PRO A 121 -13.24 2.78 9.35
CA PRO A 121 -12.99 1.35 9.29
C PRO A 121 -13.86 0.60 10.31
N GLU A 122 -14.34 -0.59 9.93
CA GLU A 122 -15.11 -1.45 10.85
C GLU A 122 -14.23 -2.14 11.90
N ASP A 123 -12.91 -2.20 11.67
CA ASP A 123 -11.94 -2.86 12.56
C ASP A 123 -11.50 -2.00 13.76
N GLY A 124 -12.02 -0.77 13.87
CA GLY A 124 -11.71 0.15 14.97
C GLY A 124 -10.32 0.79 14.88
N SER A 125 -9.61 0.65 13.76
CA SER A 125 -8.36 1.37 13.52
C SER A 125 -8.57 2.89 13.42
N THR A 126 -7.47 3.64 13.46
CA THR A 126 -7.51 5.11 13.32
C THR A 126 -7.48 5.57 11.86
N ALA A 127 -7.60 4.63 10.93
CA ALA A 127 -7.65 4.89 9.51
C ALA A 127 -8.90 5.67 9.11
N ARG A 128 -8.77 6.46 8.06
CA ARG A 128 -9.88 7.21 7.48
C ARG A 128 -9.70 7.33 5.98
N LEU A 129 -10.82 7.28 5.26
CA LEU A 129 -10.92 7.56 3.84
C LEU A 129 -11.88 8.73 3.61
N ALA A 130 -11.55 9.63 2.71
CA ALA A 130 -12.42 10.74 2.34
C ALA A 130 -12.41 10.94 0.82
N PHE A 131 -13.54 11.37 0.28
CA PHE A 131 -13.68 11.71 -1.13
C PHE A 131 -14.11 13.17 -1.27
N ASP A 132 -13.34 13.95 -2.03
CA ASP A 132 -13.59 15.38 -2.25
C ASP A 132 -14.37 15.68 -3.55
N GLY A 133 -14.74 14.66 -4.31
CA GLY A 133 -15.38 14.78 -5.62
C GLY A 133 -14.45 14.54 -6.81
N ALA A 134 -13.14 14.63 -6.61
CA ALA A 134 -12.12 14.42 -7.64
C ALA A 134 -11.09 13.35 -7.27
N SER A 135 -10.78 13.20 -5.98
CA SER A 135 -9.79 12.27 -5.46
C SER A 135 -10.19 11.68 -4.13
N TRP A 136 -9.66 10.50 -3.85
CA TRP A 136 -9.80 9.83 -2.57
C TRP A 136 -8.53 10.01 -1.76
N ARG A 137 -8.67 10.32 -0.48
CA ARG A 137 -7.55 10.43 0.44
C ARG A 137 -7.69 9.42 1.57
N TYR A 138 -6.69 8.56 1.70
CA TYR A 138 -6.52 7.65 2.82
C TYR A 138 -5.44 8.16 3.76
N ARG A 139 -5.68 8.06 5.07
CA ARG A 139 -4.66 8.30 6.09
C ARG A 139 -4.93 7.46 7.33
N GLU A 140 -3.88 6.92 7.92
CA GLU A 140 -3.95 6.24 9.21
C GLU A 140 -3.53 7.16 10.36
N GLY A 141 -4.47 7.52 11.24
CA GLY A 141 -4.19 8.30 12.44
C GLY A 141 -3.44 9.62 12.19
N VAL A 142 -2.40 9.85 12.98
CA VAL A 142 -1.39 10.91 12.79
C VAL A 142 -0.22 10.48 11.91
N GLY A 143 -0.38 9.38 11.18
CA GLY A 143 0.65 8.77 10.34
C GLY A 143 1.36 9.77 9.42
N GLN A 144 2.62 9.44 9.17
CA GLN A 144 3.56 10.30 8.44
C GLN A 144 3.23 10.41 6.95
N THR A 145 2.43 9.49 6.40
CA THR A 145 2.09 9.45 4.97
C THR A 145 0.59 9.39 4.76
N ALA A 146 0.10 10.12 3.76
CA ALA A 146 -1.24 9.98 3.21
C ALA A 146 -1.16 9.44 1.78
N CYS A 147 -2.13 8.61 1.43
CA CYS A 147 -2.28 8.03 0.10
C CYS A 147 -3.42 8.73 -0.63
N HIS A 148 -3.21 9.11 -1.87
CA HIS A 148 -4.23 9.72 -2.72
C HIS A 148 -4.51 8.82 -3.91
N TYR A 149 -5.78 8.57 -4.17
CA TYR A 149 -6.26 7.72 -5.24
C TYR A 149 -7.13 8.53 -6.21
N ASN A 150 -7.13 8.14 -7.48
CA ASN A 150 -8.07 8.67 -8.45
C ASN A 150 -9.50 8.13 -8.20
N THR A 151 -10.48 8.63 -8.93
CA THR A 151 -11.89 8.20 -8.82
C THR A 151 -12.12 6.72 -9.12
N ASN A 152 -11.22 6.07 -9.86
CA ASN A 152 -11.25 4.64 -10.14
C ASN A 152 -10.60 3.79 -9.04
N GLY A 153 -10.09 4.42 -7.97
CA GLY A 153 -9.48 3.73 -6.85
C GLY A 153 -8.03 3.31 -7.06
N GLN A 154 -7.32 3.82 -8.08
CA GLN A 154 -5.88 3.57 -8.26
C GLN A 154 -5.05 4.61 -7.51
N LEU A 155 -4.04 4.17 -6.76
CA LEU A 155 -3.12 5.04 -6.02
C LEU A 155 -2.31 5.91 -6.99
N THR A 156 -2.42 7.23 -6.89
CA THR A 156 -1.71 8.18 -7.77
C THR A 156 -0.71 9.05 -7.06
N CYS A 157 -0.78 9.20 -5.74
CA CYS A 157 0.15 10.05 -5.01
C CYS A 157 0.33 9.60 -3.55
N LEU A 158 1.56 9.74 -3.07
CA LEU A 158 1.93 9.61 -1.66
C LEU A 158 2.41 10.96 -1.16
N THR A 159 1.93 11.41 -0.01
CA THR A 159 2.33 12.71 0.58
C THR A 159 2.75 12.55 2.02
N ASP A 160 3.87 13.15 2.42
CA ASP A 160 4.28 13.18 3.82
C ASP A 160 3.61 14.31 4.63
N CYS A 161 3.92 14.37 5.93
CA CYS A 161 3.45 15.42 6.82
C CYS A 161 4.09 16.79 6.57
N ASP A 162 5.24 16.83 5.91
CA ASP A 162 5.99 18.04 5.58
C ASP A 162 5.58 18.64 4.21
N GLY A 163 4.70 17.95 3.48
CA GLY A 163 4.13 18.38 2.21
C GLY A 163 4.94 17.96 0.99
N HIS A 164 5.96 17.13 1.15
CA HIS A 164 6.58 16.45 0.01
C HIS A 164 5.63 15.39 -0.53
N ALA A 165 5.67 15.20 -1.84
CA ALA A 165 4.74 14.33 -2.52
C ALA A 165 5.40 13.62 -3.70
N LEU A 166 5.08 12.34 -3.84
CA LEU A 166 5.51 11.47 -4.92
C LEU A 166 4.29 11.11 -5.76
N GLN A 167 4.31 11.54 -7.02
CA GLN A 167 3.30 11.19 -8.02
C GLN A 167 3.66 9.86 -8.68
N LEU A 168 2.67 9.00 -8.82
CA LEU A 168 2.82 7.66 -9.38
C LEU A 168 2.10 7.60 -10.74
N GLY A 169 2.83 7.16 -11.77
CA GLY A 169 2.31 7.01 -13.13
C GLY A 169 2.29 5.55 -13.55
N TYR A 170 1.19 5.15 -14.16
CA TYR A 170 0.93 3.77 -14.55
C TYR A 170 0.64 3.67 -16.04
N GLN A 171 1.01 2.54 -16.63
CA GLN A 171 0.65 2.14 -17.97
C GLN A 171 0.08 0.73 -17.91
N ASN A 172 -1.17 0.55 -18.36
CA ASN A 172 -1.89 -0.74 -18.28
C ASN A 172 -1.89 -1.36 -16.87
N GLY A 173 -1.97 -0.51 -15.83
CA GLY A 173 -1.94 -0.94 -14.43
C GLY A 173 -0.53 -1.18 -13.86
N GLN A 174 0.52 -1.20 -14.68
CA GLN A 174 1.90 -1.35 -14.24
C GLN A 174 2.51 0.02 -13.91
N LEU A 175 3.15 0.14 -12.75
CA LEU A 175 3.89 1.36 -12.37
C LEU A 175 5.05 1.56 -13.35
N ILE A 176 5.06 2.70 -14.03
CA ILE A 176 6.13 3.06 -14.98
C ILE A 176 6.89 4.31 -14.56
N THR A 177 6.32 5.15 -13.68
CA THR A 177 6.99 6.38 -13.27
C THR A 177 6.71 6.77 -11.83
N VAL A 178 7.72 7.32 -11.16
CA VAL A 178 7.58 8.07 -9.92
C VAL A 178 8.20 9.44 -10.14
N THR A 179 7.47 10.51 -9.82
CA THR A 179 7.94 11.89 -9.99
C THR A 179 7.72 12.67 -8.70
N ASP A 180 8.66 13.53 -8.32
CA ASP A 180 8.44 14.45 -7.21
C ASP A 180 7.41 15.54 -7.56
N ASN A 181 6.86 16.21 -6.56
CA ASN A 181 5.85 17.24 -6.76
C ASN A 181 6.34 18.54 -7.38
N ARG A 182 7.65 18.67 -7.62
CA ARG A 182 8.27 19.81 -8.31
C ARG A 182 8.67 19.47 -9.75
N ASP A 183 8.37 18.27 -10.22
CA ASP A 183 8.76 17.72 -11.53
C ASP A 183 10.27 17.81 -11.82
N LYS A 184 11.09 17.89 -10.77
CA LYS A 184 12.55 18.01 -10.87
C LYS A 184 13.23 16.67 -10.88
N GLN A 185 12.63 15.66 -10.25
CA GLN A 185 13.18 14.31 -10.27
C GLN A 185 12.14 13.27 -10.64
N ARG A 186 12.60 12.30 -11.41
CA ARG A 186 11.76 11.26 -11.98
C ARG A 186 12.50 9.95 -12.10
N ILE A 187 11.79 8.88 -11.79
CA ILE A 187 12.21 7.52 -12.02
C ILE A 187 11.29 6.92 -13.06
N VAL A 188 11.86 6.25 -14.05
CA VAL A 188 11.11 5.63 -15.14
C VAL A 188 11.53 4.18 -15.28
N TRP A 189 10.56 3.27 -15.19
CA TRP A 189 10.72 1.86 -15.51
C TRP A 189 10.31 1.60 -16.96
N SER A 190 11.10 0.81 -17.67
CA SER A 190 10.75 0.31 -18.99
C SER A 190 10.52 -1.19 -18.97
N PHE A 191 9.43 -1.64 -19.57
CA PHE A 191 9.06 -3.04 -19.65
C PHE A 191 8.97 -3.50 -21.09
N SER A 192 9.33 -4.75 -21.35
CA SER A 192 9.10 -5.42 -22.63
C SER A 192 8.66 -6.86 -22.36
N GLU A 193 7.50 -7.20 -22.90
CA GLU A 193 6.80 -8.49 -22.65
C GLU A 193 6.49 -8.71 -21.15
N GLY A 194 6.16 -7.62 -20.43
CA GLY A 194 5.88 -7.65 -19.00
C GLY A 194 7.12 -7.74 -18.10
N LEU A 195 8.32 -7.90 -18.68
CA LEU A 195 9.58 -7.99 -17.94
C LEU A 195 10.27 -6.63 -17.89
N LEU A 196 10.80 -6.29 -16.70
CA LEU A 196 11.61 -5.08 -16.51
C LEU A 196 12.86 -5.14 -17.38
N ARG A 197 13.13 -4.06 -18.12
CA ARG A 197 14.30 -3.92 -18.97
C ARG A 197 15.29 -2.90 -18.44
N ASP A 198 14.78 -1.76 -17.98
CA ASP A 198 15.62 -0.67 -17.51
C ASP A 198 14.90 0.17 -16.45
N VAL A 199 15.70 0.80 -15.58
CA VAL A 199 15.25 1.79 -14.61
C VAL A 199 16.14 3.02 -14.75
N THR A 200 15.55 4.12 -15.17
CA THR A 200 16.28 5.38 -15.38
C THR A 200 15.89 6.41 -14.34
N PHE A 201 16.89 7.19 -13.92
CA PHE A 201 16.76 8.26 -12.94
C PHE A 201 17.09 9.58 -13.65
N GLN A 202 16.20 10.56 -13.54
CA GLN A 202 16.35 11.90 -14.12
C GLN A 202 16.28 12.92 -12.99
N SER A 203 17.19 13.89 -13.00
CA SER A 203 17.20 15.02 -12.07
C SER A 203 17.56 16.31 -12.80
N GLU A 204 16.73 17.33 -12.63
CA GLU A 204 17.04 18.72 -12.96
C GLU A 204 17.52 19.43 -11.69
N GLY A 205 18.75 19.95 -11.73
CA GLY A 205 19.40 20.64 -10.60
C GLY A 205 18.73 21.93 -10.17
#